data_AF-A0A0T6BGD1-F1
#
_entry.id   AF-A0A0T6BGD1-F1
#
_cell.length_a   1.000
_cell.length_b   1.000
_cell.length_c   1.000
_cell.angle_alpha   90.00
_cell.angle_beta   90.00
_cell.angle_gamma   90.00
#
_symmetry.space_group_name_H-M   'P 1'
#
loop_
_entity.id
_entity.type
_entity.pdbx_description
1 polymer ?
#
loop_
_entity_poly.entity_id
_entity_poly.type
_entity_poly.pdbx_seq_one_letter_code
_entity_poly.pdbx_strand_id
1 'polypeptide(L)'
;MVIYTFTLNTNIVIVYIVSTFLGFSMTGLLPVGFELASELTFPEPEGTSTGVLNASSQLFGVIFTSLYSVLFEHLGDQWANGVMCIMLAAGVCMTACIKSDLKRQAASSDNNQG
;
A
#
# COMPACT_ATOMS: atom_id res chain seq x y z
N MET A 1 5.72 -4.85 9.37
CA MET A 1 4.85 -5.78 10.13
C MET A 1 5.65 -6.87 10.85
N VAL A 2 6.55 -7.60 10.19
CA VAL A 2 7.36 -8.66 10.86
C VAL A 2 8.10 -8.18 12.12
N ILE A 3 8.85 -7.07 12.03
CA ILE A 3 9.58 -6.50 13.18
C ILE A 3 8.61 -6.04 14.30
N TYR A 4 7.44 -5.51 13.93
CA TYR A 4 6.40 -5.09 14.87
C TYR A 4 5.83 -6.28 15.65
N THR A 5 5.56 -7.41 14.98
CA THR A 5 5.08 -8.65 15.61
C THR A 5 6.07 -9.21 16.63
N PHE A 6 7.38 -9.21 16.34
CA PHE A 6 8.38 -9.64 17.31
C PHE A 6 8.58 -8.64 18.46
N THR A 7 8.42 -7.34 18.18
CA THR A 7 8.60 -6.26 19.16
C THR A 7 7.45 -6.19 20.17
N LEU A 8 6.25 -6.58 19.77
CA LEU A 8 5.03 -6.57 20.60
C LEU A 8 5.21 -7.25 21.97
N ASN A 9 6.06 -8.29 22.04
CA ASN A 9 6.26 -9.07 23.27
C ASN A 9 7.47 -8.65 24.11
N THR A 10 8.14 -7.54 23.77
CA THR A 10 9.40 -7.13 24.43
C THR A 10 9.23 -5.92 25.35
N ASN A 11 9.03 -4.72 24.77
CA ASN A 11 8.96 -3.48 25.54
C ASN A 11 8.15 -2.43 24.79
N ILE A 12 7.23 -1.77 25.49
CA ILE A 12 6.29 -0.82 24.89
C ILE A 12 6.97 0.39 24.24
N VAL A 13 8.14 0.82 24.74
CA VAL A 13 8.92 1.91 24.12
C VAL A 13 9.42 1.51 22.74
N ILE A 14 9.89 0.27 22.59
CA ILE A 14 10.36 -0.24 21.30
C ILE A 14 9.18 -0.40 20.34
N VAL A 15 8.02 -0.82 20.84
CA VAL A 15 6.76 -0.87 20.05
C VAL A 15 6.42 0.50 19.48
N TYR A 16 6.52 1.58 20.28
CA TYR A 16 6.26 2.94 19.80
C TYR A 16 7.22 3.42 18.72
N ILE A 17 8.52 3.13 18.87
CA ILE A 17 9.52 3.50 17.86
C ILE A 17 9.24 2.76 16.54
N VAL A 18 8.99 1.45 16.62
CA VAL A 18 8.72 0.61 15.44
C VAL A 18 7.41 1.00 14.77
N SER A 19 6.35 1.30 15.54
CA SER A 19 5.07 1.74 14.98
C SER A 19 5.16 3.12 14.32
N THR A 20 5.97 4.03 14.85
CA THR A 20 6.23 5.35 14.24
C THR A 20 6.91 5.21 12.88
N PHE A 21 7.96 4.39 12.80
CA PHE A 21 8.67 4.17 11.53
C PHE A 21 7.80 3.44 10.50
N LEU A 22 7.02 2.46 10.96
CA LEU A 22 6.06 1.72 10.14
C LEU A 22 4.97 2.65 9.59
N GLY A 23 4.40 3.50 10.44
CA GLY A 23 3.39 4.49 10.04
C GLY A 23 3.95 5.51 9.05
N PHE A 24 5.13 6.07 9.33
CA PHE A 24 5.83 6.98 8.42
C PHE A 24 6.02 6.37 7.02
N SER A 25 6.48 5.12 6.97
CA SER A 25 6.69 4.40 5.70
C SER A 25 5.38 4.20 4.92
N MET A 26 4.29 3.86 5.59
CA MET A 26 2.97 3.69 4.95
C MET A 26 2.42 5.02 4.40
N THR A 27 2.58 6.12 5.16
CA THR A 27 2.15 7.45 4.71
C THR A 27 2.94 7.94 3.50
N GLY A 28 4.25 7.67 3.44
CA GLY A 28 5.08 8.05 2.30
C GLY A 28 4.72 7.35 0.98
N LEU A 29 4.15 6.15 1.05
CA LEU A 29 3.71 5.40 -0.14
C LEU A 29 2.41 5.95 -0.75
N LEU A 30 1.59 6.64 0.03
CA LEU A 30 0.30 7.16 -0.40
C LEU A 30 0.42 8.21 -1.53
N PRO A 31 1.20 9.30 -1.39
CA PRO A 31 1.34 10.29 -2.47
C PRO A 31 1.99 9.70 -3.73
N VAL A 32 2.98 8.80 -3.59
CA VAL A 32 3.61 8.10 -4.73
C VAL A 32 2.59 7.24 -5.49
N GLY A 33 1.67 6.58 -4.78
CA GLY A 33 0.60 5.81 -5.40
C GLY A 33 -0.38 6.66 -6.20
N PHE A 34 -0.71 7.86 -5.71
CA PHE A 34 -1.55 8.81 -6.45
C PHE A 34 -0.89 9.33 -7.72
N GLU A 35 0.40 9.67 -7.65
CA GLU A 35 1.18 10.08 -8.83
C GLU A 35 1.30 8.97 -9.88
N LEU A 36 1.56 7.72 -9.45
CA LEU A 36 1.62 6.58 -10.36
C LEU A 36 0.25 6.29 -11.00
N ALA A 37 -0.83 6.40 -10.23
CA ALA A 37 -2.17 6.17 -10.73
C ALA A 37 -2.57 7.19 -11.81
N SER A 38 -2.29 8.48 -11.60
CA SER A 38 -2.59 9.52 -12.58
C SER A 38 -1.74 9.41 -13.85
N GLU A 39 -0.50 8.91 -13.73
CA GLU A 39 0.36 8.66 -14.88
C GLU A 39 -0.11 7.46 -15.71
N LEU A 40 -0.60 6.39 -15.06
CA LEU A 40 -1.06 5.18 -15.74
C LEU A 40 -2.40 5.40 -16.49
N THR A 41 -3.25 6.29 -15.98
CA THR A 41 -4.58 6.58 -16.54
C THR A 41 -4.59 7.77 -17.51
N PHE A 42 -3.44 8.37 -17.84
CA PHE A 42 -3.37 9.48 -18.78
C PHE A 42 -4.00 9.13 -20.15
N PRO A 43 -4.83 10.01 -20.75
CA PRO A 43 -5.12 11.41 -20.39
C PRO A 43 -6.43 11.65 -19.57
N GLU A 44 -6.83 10.70 -18.72
CA GLU A 44 -8.03 10.87 -17.87
C GLU A 44 -7.83 11.97 -16.79
N PRO A 45 -8.86 12.75 -16.41
CA PRO A 45 -8.76 13.72 -15.34
C PRO A 45 -8.25 13.13 -14.03
N GLU A 46 -7.31 13.83 -13.39
CA GLU A 46 -6.68 13.40 -12.13
C GLU A 46 -7.71 13.16 -11.00
N GLY A 47 -8.82 13.91 -11.03
CA GLY A 47 -9.93 13.74 -10.09
C GLY A 47 -10.63 12.38 -10.20
N THR A 48 -10.84 11.85 -11.40
CA THR A 48 -11.46 10.53 -11.60
C THR A 48 -10.54 9.43 -11.08
N SER A 49 -9.25 9.49 -11.41
CA SER A 49 -8.25 8.51 -11.00
C SER A 49 -8.06 8.48 -9.48
N THR A 50 -7.97 9.65 -8.86
CA THR A 50 -7.87 9.81 -7.40
C THR A 50 -9.14 9.32 -6.70
N GLY A 51 -10.32 9.57 -7.29
CA GLY A 51 -11.60 9.11 -6.76
C GLY A 51 -11.71 7.58 -6.76
N VAL A 52 -11.37 6.93 -7.88
CA VAL A 52 -11.37 5.46 -7.99
C VAL A 52 -10.34 4.85 -7.03
N LEU A 53 -9.12 5.40 -6.96
CA LEU A 53 -8.08 4.90 -6.06
C LEU A 53 -8.53 4.96 -4.59
N ASN A 54 -9.14 6.08 -4.17
CA ASN A 54 -9.68 6.22 -2.81
C ASN A 54 -10.87 5.30 -2.53
N ALA A 55 -11.77 5.11 -3.51
CA ALA A 55 -12.89 4.19 -3.35
C ALA A 55 -12.39 2.75 -3.18
N SER A 56 -11.42 2.33 -4.00
CA SER A 56 -10.78 1.02 -3.88
C SER A 56 -10.04 0.86 -2.56
N SER A 57 -9.25 1.85 -2.13
CA SER A 57 -8.49 1.78 -0.87
C SER A 57 -9.41 1.64 0.34
N GLN A 58 -10.53 2.37 0.37
CA GLN A 58 -11.52 2.23 1.45
C GLN A 58 -12.22 0.86 1.44
N LEU A 59 -12.60 0.36 0.25
CA LEU A 59 -13.22 -0.97 0.15
C LEU A 59 -12.29 -2.07 0.68
N PHE A 60 -11.04 -2.10 0.23
CA PHE A 60 -10.04 -3.03 0.74
C PHE A 60 -9.74 -2.81 2.21
N GLY A 61 -9.73 -1.55 2.67
CA GLY A 61 -9.55 -1.20 4.08
C GLY A 61 -10.62 -1.83 4.99
N VAL A 62 -11.90 -1.76 4.60
CA VAL A 62 -12.99 -2.40 5.33
C VAL A 62 -12.82 -3.92 5.35
N ILE A 63 -12.56 -4.52 4.18
CA ILE A 63 -12.39 -5.99 4.06
C ILE A 63 -11.23 -6.48 4.92
N PHE A 64 -10.06 -5.84 4.83
CA PHE A 64 -8.87 -6.25 5.58
C PHE A 64 -9.01 -6.00 7.09
N THR A 65 -9.70 -4.91 7.49
CA THR A 65 -9.97 -4.65 8.90
C THR A 65 -10.90 -5.71 9.49
N SER A 66 -12.00 -6.03 8.80
CA SER A 66 -12.89 -7.11 9.23
C SER A 66 -12.19 -8.47 9.25
N LEU A 67 -11.40 -8.78 8.22
CA LEU A 67 -10.63 -10.03 8.17
C LEU A 67 -9.66 -10.12 9.34
N TYR A 68 -8.91 -9.05 9.62
CA TYR A 68 -7.97 -9.00 10.74
C TYR A 68 -8.67 -9.20 12.08
N SER A 69 -9.84 -8.59 12.29
CA SER A 69 -10.62 -8.74 13.52
C SER A 69 -10.98 -10.21 13.78
N VAL A 70 -11.52 -10.90 12.76
CA VAL A 70 -11.87 -12.33 12.87
C VAL A 70 -10.63 -13.19 13.12
N LEU A 71 -9.53 -12.89 12.42
CA LEU A 71 -8.28 -13.64 12.56
C LEU A 71 -7.68 -13.47 13.97
N PHE A 72 -7.72 -12.24 14.49
CA PHE A 72 -7.23 -11.91 15.82
C PHE A 72 -8.03 -12.62 16.91
N GLU A 73 -9.36 -12.67 16.81
CA GLU A 73 -10.23 -13.33 17.80
C GLU A 73 -10.04 -14.86 17.84
N HIS A 74 -9.80 -15.51 16.70
CA HIS A 74 -9.71 -16.97 16.63
C HIS A 74 -8.29 -17.54 16.71
N LEU A 75 -7.29 -16.83 16.17
CA LEU A 75 -5.93 -17.36 15.99
C LEU A 75 -4.87 -16.57 16.77
N GLY A 76 -5.25 -15.45 17.39
CA GLY A 76 -4.34 -14.58 18.14
C GLY A 76 -3.53 -13.63 17.26
N ASP A 77 -2.76 -12.77 17.93
CA ASP A 77 -2.03 -11.65 17.34
C ASP A 77 -0.90 -12.06 16.38
N GLN A 78 -0.17 -13.13 16.71
CA GLN A 78 0.96 -13.59 15.89
C GLN A 78 0.51 -14.09 14.52
N TRP A 79 -0.54 -14.92 14.48
CA TRP A 79 -1.11 -15.45 13.24
C TRP A 79 -1.83 -14.36 12.44
N ALA A 80 -2.59 -13.48 13.12
CA ALA A 80 -3.25 -12.35 12.47
C ALA A 80 -2.22 -11.44 11.77
N ASN A 81 -1.14 -11.08 12.47
CA ASN A 81 -0.06 -10.29 11.90
C ASN A 81 0.69 -11.03 10.78
N GLY A 82 0.85 -12.35 10.88
CA GLY A 82 1.44 -13.19 9.84
C GLY A 82 0.68 -13.12 8.52
N VAL A 83 -0.66 -13.23 8.57
CA VAL A 83 -1.50 -13.09 7.36
C VAL A 83 -1.43 -11.68 6.79
N MET A 84 -1.42 -10.64 7.63
CA MET A 84 -1.24 -9.26 7.15
C MET A 84 0.13 -9.05 6.48
N CYS A 85 1.19 -9.71 6.97
CA CYS A 85 2.49 -9.69 6.31
C CYS A 85 2.42 -10.30 4.91
N ILE A 86 1.73 -11.44 4.75
CA ILE A 86 1.55 -12.10 3.45
C ILE A 86 0.75 -11.20 2.49
N MET A 87 -0.34 -10.59 2.98
CA MET A 87 -1.15 -9.67 2.17
C MET A 87 -0.36 -8.45 1.73
N LEU A 88 0.46 -7.86 2.62
CA LEU A 88 1.35 -6.75 2.26
C LEU A 88 2.42 -7.19 1.24
N ALA A 89 3.02 -8.37 1.42
CA ALA A 89 3.99 -8.89 0.46
C ALA A 89 3.35 -9.14 -0.91
N ALA A 90 2.14 -9.68 -0.95
CA ALA A 90 1.37 -9.84 -2.18
C ALA A 90 1.09 -8.48 -2.85
N GLY A 91 0.71 -7.46 -2.08
CA GLY A 91 0.53 -6.10 -2.56
C GLY A 91 1.81 -5.49 -3.13
N VAL A 92 2.94 -5.65 -2.45
CA VAL A 92 4.26 -5.19 -2.94
C VAL A 92 4.66 -5.93 -4.22
N CYS A 93 4.45 -7.25 -4.28
CA CYS A 93 4.70 -8.03 -5.50
C CYS A 93 3.81 -7.56 -6.66
N MET A 94 2.52 -7.31 -6.41
CA MET A 94 1.62 -6.75 -7.42
C MET A 94 2.12 -5.40 -7.92
N THR A 95 2.48 -4.48 -7.01
CA THR A 95 3.05 -3.17 -7.37
C THR A 95 4.36 -3.31 -8.14
N ALA A 96 5.23 -4.24 -7.76
CA ALA A 96 6.50 -4.49 -8.46
C ALA A 96 6.28 -5.08 -9.87
N CYS A 97 5.19 -5.82 -10.06
CA CYS A 97 4.79 -6.36 -11.37
C CYS A 97 4.10 -5.32 -12.27
N ILE A 98 3.75 -4.13 -11.76
CA ILE A 98 3.23 -3.04 -12.60
C ILE A 98 4.36 -2.61 -13.53
N LYS A 99 4.24 -2.95 -14.81
CA LYS A 99 5.14 -2.43 -15.84
C LYS A 99 5.05 -0.91 -15.85
N SER A 100 6.17 -0.29 -15.57
CA SER A 100 6.41 1.15 -15.69
C SER A 100 6.50 1.56 -17.17
N ASP A 101 5.58 1.11 -18.02
CA ASP A 101 5.39 1.69 -19.33
C ASP A 101 4.74 3.07 -19.09
N LEU A 102 5.56 4.03 -18.67
CA LEU A 102 5.17 5.43 -18.46
C LEU A 102 4.77 5.99 -19.82
N LYS A 103 3.48 5.83 -20.17
CA LYS A 103 2.85 6.40 -21.38
C LYS A 103 3.20 7.88 -21.57
N ARG A 104 3.41 8.61 -20.47
CA ARG A 104 3.83 10.02 -20.47
C ARG A 104 5.27 10.22 -20.96
N GLN A 105 6.22 9.37 -20.57
CA GLN A 105 7.60 9.41 -21.11
C GLN A 105 7.65 8.99 -22.60
N ALA A 106 6.80 8.04 -23.01
CA ALA A 106 6.65 7.68 -24.41
C ALA A 106 6.09 8.83 -25.26
N ALA A 107 5.05 9.54 -24.76
CA ALA A 107 4.46 10.69 -25.44
C ALA A 107 5.39 11.92 -25.53
N SER A 108 6.24 12.17 -24.52
CA SER A 108 7.25 13.24 -24.59
C SER A 108 8.43 12.90 -25.52
N SER A 109 8.73 11.61 -25.73
CA SER A 109 9.79 11.17 -26.64
C SER A 109 9.37 11.25 -28.11
N ASP A 110 8.08 11.00 -28.39
CA ASP A 110 7.48 11.09 -29.73
C ASP A 110 7.38 12.56 -30.22
N ASN A 111 7.04 13.49 -29.32
CA ASN A 111 6.96 14.93 -29.63
C ASN A 111 8.33 15.62 -29.87
N ASN A 112 9.45 14.93 -29.62
CA ASN A 112 10.80 15.45 -29.86
C ASN A 112 11.43 14.88 -31.15
N GLN A 113 10.66 14.11 -31.94
CA GLN A 113 11.04 13.59 -33.26
C GLN A 113 10.26 14.23 -34.44
N GLY A 114 9.41 15.24 -34.18
CA GLY A 114 8.63 15.96 -35.19
C GLY A 114 9.13 17.38 -35.45
#